data_AF-A0A101UR50-F1
#
_entry.id   AF-A0A101UR50-F1
#
_cell.length_a   1.000
_cell.length_b   1.000
_cell.length_c   1.000
_cell.angle_alpha   90.00
_cell.angle_beta   90.00
_cell.angle_gamma   90.00
#
_symmetry.space_group_name_H-M   'P 1'
#
loop_
_entity.id
_entity.type
_entity.pdbx_description
1 polymer ?
#
loop_
_entity_poly.entity_id
_entity_poly.type
_entity_poly.pdbx_seq_one_letter_code
_entity_poly.pdbx_strand_id
1 'polypeptide(L)'
;MSAPDGSPVGAERSIGQLFASATTEMSALVHDEIALAKAQLRQDVKRGATSGGAFMAAGVVLVFSLPMLNFALAYGIQTWSDWNLALCFVLSFAANVLVAGVLGLVGVTFAKKAKKSKGPQKVAASVKESAGVLQKAKPHPRPTPALEDRSPAAIEAVARSSS
;
A
#
# COMPACT_ATOMS: atom_id res chain seq x y z
N MET A 1 54.38 -8.62 37.60
CA MET A 1 55.02 -8.55 36.28
C MET A 1 54.12 -9.33 35.32
N SER A 2 53.54 -8.63 34.35
CA SER A 2 52.42 -9.05 33.50
C SER A 2 52.80 -10.09 32.44
N ALA A 3 51.90 -11.04 32.16
CA ALA A 3 51.87 -11.75 30.88
C ALA A 3 50.82 -11.07 29.98
N PRO A 4 51.09 -10.88 28.67
CA PRO A 4 50.23 -10.09 27.80
C PRO A 4 49.09 -10.92 27.21
N ASP A 5 47.86 -10.40 27.30
CA ASP A 5 46.71 -10.86 26.53
C ASP A 5 46.94 -10.60 25.04
N GLY A 6 47.43 -11.62 24.34
CA GLY A 6 47.54 -11.64 22.88
C GLY A 6 46.19 -11.91 22.22
N SER A 7 45.23 -11.00 22.38
CA SER A 7 44.18 -10.87 21.37
C SER A 7 44.83 -10.20 20.15
N PRO A 8 44.75 -10.78 18.93
CA PRO A 8 45.34 -10.17 17.75
C PRO A 8 44.53 -8.93 17.35
N VAL A 9 44.76 -7.84 18.07
CA VAL A 9 44.39 -6.47 17.66
C VAL A 9 45.42 -6.08 16.60
N GLY A 10 45.17 -6.44 15.34
CA GLY A 10 46.08 -6.07 14.26
C GLY A 10 46.19 -7.02 13.07
N ALA A 11 45.29 -7.99 12.90
CA ALA A 11 45.07 -8.50 11.54
C ALA A 11 44.41 -7.36 10.76
N GLU A 12 45.17 -6.65 9.92
CA GLU A 12 44.63 -5.68 8.96
C GLU A 12 43.41 -6.31 8.31
N ARG A 13 42.21 -5.82 8.67
CA ARG A 13 40.97 -6.41 8.19
C ARG A 13 41.04 -6.35 6.68
N SER A 14 41.08 -7.51 6.03
CA SER A 14 41.28 -7.53 4.58
C SER A 14 40.18 -6.69 3.93
N ILE A 15 40.47 -6.03 2.82
CA ILE A 15 39.49 -5.20 2.12
C ILE A 15 38.21 -6.00 1.81
N GLY A 16 38.35 -7.32 1.59
CA GLY A 16 37.21 -8.24 1.47
C GLY A 16 36.37 -8.39 2.75
N GLN A 17 36.99 -8.41 3.93
CA GLN A 17 36.28 -8.44 5.21
C GLN A 17 35.64 -7.09 5.61
N LEU A 18 36.19 -5.96 5.15
CA LEU A 18 35.56 -4.63 5.32
C LEU A 18 34.35 -4.49 4.40
N PHE A 19 34.47 -4.90 3.14
CA PHE A 19 33.37 -4.88 2.18
C PHE A 19 32.25 -5.85 2.58
N ALA A 20 32.60 -7.05 3.08
CA ALA A 20 31.63 -8.00 3.61
C ALA A 20 30.85 -7.40 4.79
N SER A 21 31.55 -6.79 5.76
CA SER A 21 30.90 -6.14 6.92
C SER A 21 30.02 -4.96 6.52
N ALA A 22 30.49 -4.08 5.61
CA ALA A 22 29.69 -2.96 5.12
C ALA A 22 28.43 -3.43 4.36
N THR A 23 28.53 -4.52 3.59
CA THR A 23 27.38 -5.12 2.90
C THR A 23 26.39 -5.73 3.90
N THR A 24 26.89 -6.35 4.98
CA THR A 24 26.04 -6.87 6.06
C THR A 24 25.29 -5.76 6.79
N GLU A 25 25.95 -4.64 7.12
CA GLU A 25 25.30 -3.48 7.75
C GLU A 25 24.27 -2.82 6.83
N MET A 26 24.57 -2.69 5.54
CA MET A 26 23.61 -2.19 4.57
C MET A 26 22.38 -3.10 4.47
N SER A 27 22.58 -4.43 4.51
CA SER A 27 21.50 -5.41 4.49
C SER A 27 20.63 -5.32 5.76
N ALA A 28 21.24 -5.09 6.92
CA ALA A 28 20.54 -4.87 8.18
C ALA A 28 19.69 -3.59 8.13
N LEU A 29 20.24 -2.49 7.60
CA LEU A 29 19.51 -1.22 7.46
C LEU A 29 18.28 -1.35 6.56
N VAL A 30 18.43 -2.03 5.42
CA VAL A 30 17.31 -2.29 4.49
C VAL A 30 16.24 -3.14 5.17
N HIS A 31 16.63 -4.14 5.97
CA HIS A 31 15.67 -4.96 6.72
C HIS A 31 14.86 -4.13 7.73
N ASP A 32 15.52 -3.21 8.44
CA ASP A 32 14.87 -2.31 9.39
C ASP A 32 13.92 -1.32 8.68
N GLU A 33 14.31 -0.75 7.54
CA GLU A 33 13.45 0.14 6.77
C GLU A 33 12.19 -0.59 6.26
N ILE A 34 12.34 -1.85 5.83
CA ILE A 34 11.22 -2.72 5.43
C ILE A 34 10.34 -3.05 6.64
N ALA A 35 10.94 -3.35 7.80
CA ALA A 35 10.20 -3.64 9.02
C ALA A 35 9.37 -2.42 9.46
N LEU A 36 9.94 -1.22 9.37
CA LEU A 36 9.27 0.03 9.66
C LEU A 36 8.14 0.33 8.66
N ALA A 37 8.42 0.23 7.35
CA ALA A 37 7.40 0.41 6.31
C ALA A 37 6.24 -0.58 6.48
N LYS A 38 6.53 -1.83 6.88
CA LYS A 38 5.52 -2.84 7.17
C LYS A 38 4.69 -2.48 8.42
N ALA A 39 5.33 -1.92 9.45
CA ALA A 39 4.62 -1.43 10.64
C ALA A 39 3.68 -0.27 10.28
N GLN A 40 4.16 0.69 9.50
CA GLN A 40 3.38 1.83 9.03
C GLN A 40 2.20 1.38 8.15
N LEU A 41 2.44 0.47 7.20
CA LEU A 41 1.38 -0.11 6.37
C LEU A 41 0.33 -0.83 7.22
N ARG A 42 0.74 -1.61 8.24
CA ARG A 42 -0.20 -2.26 9.17
C ARG A 42 -1.02 -1.23 9.95
N GLN A 43 -0.39 -0.13 10.37
CA GLN A 43 -1.07 0.95 11.07
C GLN A 43 -2.07 1.66 10.17
N ASP A 44 -1.72 1.93 8.92
CA ASP A 44 -2.60 2.52 7.90
C ASP A 44 -3.77 1.60 7.57
N VAL A 45 -3.52 0.30 7.40
CA VAL A 45 -4.57 -0.71 7.19
C VAL A 45 -5.49 -0.78 8.40
N LYS A 46 -4.95 -0.82 9.63
CA LYS A 46 -5.77 -0.83 10.85
C LYS A 46 -6.62 0.42 10.95
N ARG A 47 -6.04 1.59 10.71
CA ARG A 47 -6.76 2.88 10.76
C ARG A 47 -7.84 2.95 9.69
N GLY A 48 -7.51 2.56 8.46
CA GLY A 48 -8.43 2.47 7.33
C GLY A 48 -9.56 1.47 7.56
N ALA A 49 -9.26 0.31 8.15
CA ALA A 49 -10.25 -0.72 8.48
C ALA A 49 -11.20 -0.25 9.60
N THR A 50 -10.67 0.35 10.67
CA THR A 50 -11.51 0.89 11.76
C THR A 50 -12.43 2.00 11.25
N SER A 51 -11.89 2.96 10.48
CA SER A 51 -12.74 4.01 9.89
C SER A 51 -13.74 3.44 8.88
N GLY A 52 -13.30 2.52 8.02
CA GLY A 52 -14.14 1.91 7.00
C GLY A 52 -15.30 1.12 7.60
N GLY A 53 -15.01 0.32 8.64
CA GLY A 53 -16.03 -0.43 9.38
C GLY A 53 -17.02 0.49 10.10
N ALA A 54 -16.54 1.54 10.77
CA ALA A 54 -17.40 2.52 11.43
C ALA A 54 -18.29 3.28 10.44
N PHE A 55 -17.76 3.68 9.28
CA PHE A 55 -18.55 4.31 8.22
C PHE A 55 -19.63 3.39 7.63
N MET A 56 -19.33 2.09 7.48
CA MET A 56 -20.34 1.12 7.02
C MET A 56 -21.44 0.93 8.07
N ALA A 57 -21.08 0.77 9.34
CA ALA A 57 -22.06 0.68 10.43
C ALA A 57 -22.93 1.93 10.53
N ALA A 58 -22.33 3.12 10.46
CA ALA A 58 -23.05 4.39 10.44
C ALA A 58 -24.00 4.50 9.24
N GLY A 59 -23.57 4.04 8.05
CA GLY A 59 -24.41 3.98 6.86
C GLY A 59 -25.63 3.08 7.04
N VAL A 60 -25.45 1.89 7.62
CA VAL A 60 -26.56 0.96 7.92
C VAL A 60 -27.53 1.59 8.91
N VAL A 61 -27.04 2.16 10.01
CA VAL A 61 -27.88 2.83 11.02
C VAL A 61 -28.67 4.00 10.39
N LEU A 62 -28.03 4.81 9.55
CA LEU A 62 -28.71 5.89 8.84
C LEU A 62 -29.84 5.37 7.96
N VAL A 63 -29.59 4.34 7.15
CA VAL A 63 -30.63 3.74 6.29
C VAL A 63 -31.78 3.18 7.11
N PHE A 64 -31.50 2.47 8.20
CA PHE A 64 -32.54 1.96 9.11
C PHE A 64 -33.31 3.07 9.86
N SER A 65 -32.70 4.23 10.06
CA SER A 65 -33.35 5.39 10.70
C SER A 65 -34.26 6.20 9.76
N LEU A 66 -34.14 6.02 8.43
CA LEU A 66 -34.90 6.79 7.44
C LEU A 66 -36.43 6.74 7.63
N PRO A 67 -37.06 5.58 7.90
CA PRO A 67 -38.49 5.53 8.14
C PRO A 67 -38.89 6.38 9.36
N MET A 68 -38.14 6.25 10.46
CA MET A 68 -38.39 7.01 11.69
C MET A 68 -38.21 8.52 11.48
N LEU A 69 -37.18 8.92 10.74
CA LEU A 69 -36.96 10.32 10.35
C LEU A 69 -38.11 10.86 9.50
N ASN A 70 -38.66 10.05 8.60
CA ASN A 70 -39.79 10.43 7.77
C ASN A 70 -41.06 10.66 8.61
N PHE A 71 -41.36 9.77 9.55
CA PHE A 71 -42.43 9.97 10.53
C PHE A 71 -42.23 11.27 11.31
N ALA A 72 -41.04 11.49 11.86
CA ALA A 72 -40.73 12.69 12.64
C ALA A 72 -40.95 13.98 11.83
N LEU A 73 -40.51 14.00 10.57
CA LEU A 73 -40.75 15.13 9.66
C LEU A 73 -42.22 15.32 9.33
N ALA A 74 -42.95 14.24 9.05
CA ALA A 74 -44.36 14.32 8.70
C ALA A 74 -45.20 14.88 9.85
N TYR A 75 -44.99 14.41 11.09
CA TYR A 75 -45.65 14.96 12.27
C TYR A 75 -45.18 16.38 12.62
N GLY A 76 -43.91 16.70 12.34
CA GLY A 76 -43.37 18.05 12.47
C GLY A 76 -44.08 19.04 11.53
N ILE A 77 -44.23 18.69 10.25
CA ILE A 77 -44.93 19.53 9.26
C ILE A 77 -46.43 19.64 9.61
N GLN A 78 -47.04 18.54 10.04
CA GLN A 78 -48.44 18.52 10.44
C GLN A 78 -48.75 19.53 11.54
N THR A 79 -47.87 19.65 12.55
CA THR A 79 -48.04 20.56 13.69
C THR A 79 -48.14 22.03 13.27
N TRP A 80 -47.52 22.43 12.15
CA TRP A 80 -47.47 23.82 11.72
C TRP A 80 -48.48 24.17 10.63
N SER A 81 -49.00 23.19 9.89
CA SER A 81 -49.83 23.41 8.69
C SER A 81 -51.26 22.88 8.77
N ASP A 82 -51.62 22.04 9.76
CA ASP A 82 -52.94 21.37 9.83
C ASP A 82 -53.39 20.70 8.52
N TRP A 83 -52.42 20.38 7.64
CA TRP A 83 -52.67 19.81 6.32
C TRP A 83 -53.07 18.34 6.39
N ASN A 84 -53.43 17.75 5.25
CA ASN A 84 -53.67 16.32 5.21
C ASN A 84 -52.36 15.56 5.49
N LEU A 85 -52.37 14.60 6.43
CA LEU A 85 -51.20 13.78 6.78
C LEU A 85 -50.52 13.17 5.55
N ALA A 86 -51.29 12.75 4.54
CA ALA A 86 -50.73 12.17 3.32
C ALA A 86 -49.80 13.16 2.58
N LEU A 87 -50.17 14.44 2.52
CA LEU A 87 -49.32 15.48 1.92
C LEU A 87 -48.05 15.70 2.75
N CYS A 88 -48.16 15.68 4.07
CA CYS A 88 -47.01 15.81 4.97
C CYS A 88 -45.99 14.67 4.80
N PHE A 89 -46.45 13.42 4.63
CA PHE A 89 -45.58 12.27 4.33
C PHE A 89 -44.90 12.40 2.98
N VAL A 90 -45.64 12.78 1.93
CA VAL A 90 -45.06 12.98 0.58
C VAL A 90 -44.02 14.10 0.61
N LEU A 91 -44.29 15.20 1.30
CA LEU A 91 -43.37 16.32 1.41
C LEU A 91 -42.11 15.96 2.22
N SER A 92 -42.27 15.20 3.30
CA SER A 92 -41.16 14.67 4.11
C SER A 92 -40.29 13.72 3.31
N PHE A 93 -40.90 12.86 2.49
CA PHE A 93 -40.19 11.99 1.58
C PHE A 93 -39.41 12.79 0.52
N ALA A 94 -40.05 13.78 -0.12
CA ALA A 94 -39.40 14.65 -1.08
C ALA A 94 -38.21 15.41 -0.46
N ALA A 95 -38.35 15.90 0.77
CA ALA A 95 -37.26 16.55 1.51
C ALA A 95 -36.09 15.59 1.76
N ASN A 96 -36.36 14.35 2.20
CA ASN A 96 -35.33 13.33 2.40
C ASN A 96 -34.63 12.96 1.08
N VAL A 97 -35.36 12.85 -0.02
CA VAL A 97 -34.79 12.58 -1.35
C VAL A 97 -33.89 13.73 -1.81
N LEU A 98 -34.28 14.98 -1.57
CA LEU A 98 -33.44 16.15 -1.85
C LEU A 98 -32.14 16.11 -1.05
N VAL A 99 -32.22 15.86 0.26
CA VAL A 99 -31.05 15.73 1.13
C VAL A 99 -30.15 14.59 0.67
N ALA A 100 -30.72 13.42 0.36
CA ALA A 100 -29.98 12.28 -0.16
C ALA A 100 -29.31 12.58 -1.51
N GLY A 101 -29.99 13.33 -2.39
CA GLY A 101 -29.43 13.81 -3.65
C GLY A 101 -28.22 14.73 -3.46
N VAL A 102 -28.30 15.68 -2.54
CA VAL A 102 -27.19 16.59 -2.19
C VAL A 102 -26.03 15.80 -1.58
N LEU A 103 -26.30 14.92 -0.60
CA LEU A 103 -25.27 14.06 0.00
C LEU A 103 -24.61 13.15 -1.04
N GLY A 104 -25.39 12.60 -1.97
CA GLY A 104 -24.90 11.78 -3.08
C GLY A 104 -23.99 12.58 -4.02
N LEU A 105 -24.38 13.80 -4.40
CA LEU A 105 -23.57 14.72 -5.20
C LEU A 105 -22.26 15.07 -4.49
N VAL A 106 -22.32 15.39 -3.20
CA VAL A 106 -21.13 15.62 -2.37
C VAL A 106 -20.26 14.37 -2.37
N GLY A 107 -20.80 13.20 -2.05
CA GLY A 107 -20.07 11.93 -2.08
C GLY A 107 -19.38 11.65 -3.42
N VAL A 108 -20.07 11.90 -4.54
CA VAL A 108 -19.51 11.73 -5.89
C VAL A 108 -18.41 12.76 -6.18
N THR A 109 -18.56 14.03 -5.77
CA THR A 109 -17.53 15.05 -5.98
C THR A 109 -16.27 14.77 -5.15
N PHE A 110 -16.41 14.31 -3.91
CA PHE A 110 -15.31 13.85 -3.06
C PHE A 110 -14.65 12.60 -3.65
N ALA A 111 -15.44 11.61 -4.11
CA ALA A 111 -14.91 10.43 -4.76
C ALA A 111 -14.17 10.76 -6.07
N LYS A 112 -14.67 11.72 -6.86
CA LYS A 112 -14.00 12.23 -8.07
C LYS A 112 -12.69 12.93 -7.71
N LYS A 113 -12.65 13.76 -6.66
CA LYS A 113 -11.39 14.36 -6.15
C LYS A 113 -10.40 13.30 -5.70
N ALA A 114 -10.85 12.30 -4.95
CA ALA A 114 -10.02 11.18 -4.50
C ALA A 114 -9.48 10.36 -5.69
N LYS A 115 -10.29 10.10 -6.72
CA LYS A 115 -9.86 9.43 -7.96
C LYS A 115 -8.89 10.28 -8.80
N LYS A 116 -9.06 11.61 -8.81
CA LYS A 116 -8.14 12.53 -9.51
C LYS A 116 -6.77 12.57 -8.85
N SER A 117 -6.71 12.36 -7.52
CA SER A 117 -5.49 11.99 -6.80
C SER A 117 -5.12 10.54 -7.12
N LYS A 118 -4.53 10.31 -8.30
CA LYS A 118 -4.09 9.01 -8.81
C LYS A 118 -3.00 8.32 -7.97
N GLY A 119 -2.74 8.71 -6.72
CA GLY A 119 -1.70 8.12 -5.87
C GLY A 119 -1.96 6.65 -5.54
N PRO A 120 -3.08 6.29 -4.88
CA PRO A 120 -3.30 4.93 -4.40
C PRO A 120 -3.59 3.90 -5.52
N GLN A 121 -4.34 4.29 -6.55
CA GLN A 121 -4.70 3.39 -7.66
C GLN A 121 -3.54 3.13 -8.64
N LYS A 122 -2.66 4.11 -8.89
CA LYS A 122 -1.48 3.87 -9.73
C LYS A 122 -0.49 2.94 -9.04
N VAL A 123 -0.28 3.11 -7.73
CA VAL A 123 0.60 2.23 -6.96
C VAL A 123 0.06 0.79 -6.96
N ALA A 124 -1.24 0.60 -6.74
CA ALA A 124 -1.85 -0.74 -6.84
C ALA A 124 -1.78 -1.34 -8.26
N ALA A 125 -1.97 -0.53 -9.29
CA ALA A 125 -1.86 -0.98 -10.68
C ALA A 125 -0.42 -1.35 -11.06
N SER A 126 0.57 -0.52 -10.70
CA SER A 126 1.99 -0.78 -10.93
C SER A 126 2.49 -2.01 -10.18
N VAL A 127 2.01 -2.27 -8.96
CA VAL A 127 2.34 -3.51 -8.23
C VAL A 127 1.76 -4.73 -8.93
N LYS A 128 0.52 -4.64 -9.43
CA LYS A 128 -0.14 -5.74 -10.15
C LYS A 128 0.50 -6.01 -11.51
N GLU A 129 0.97 -4.97 -12.19
CA GLU A 129 1.71 -5.04 -13.44
C GLU A 129 3.10 -5.67 -13.23
N SER A 130 3.85 -5.21 -12.22
CA SER A 130 5.14 -5.79 -11.84
C SER A 130 5.01 -7.27 -11.45
N ALA A 131 3.96 -7.64 -10.71
CA ALA A 131 3.68 -9.05 -10.39
C ALA A 131 3.35 -9.87 -11.65
N GLY A 132 2.62 -9.29 -12.61
CA GLY A 132 2.31 -9.94 -13.88
C GLY A 132 3.53 -10.14 -14.78
N VAL A 133 4.48 -9.19 -14.79
CA VAL A 133 5.74 -9.31 -15.52
C VAL A 133 6.66 -10.37 -14.88
N LEU A 134 6.75 -10.39 -13.55
CA LEU A 134 7.54 -11.38 -12.82
C LEU A 134 6.95 -12.80 -12.91
N GLN A 135 5.63 -12.95 -12.97
CA GLN A 135 4.99 -14.24 -13.23
C GLN A 135 5.16 -14.72 -14.67
N LYS A 136 5.25 -13.82 -15.65
CA LYS A 136 5.53 -14.15 -17.06
C LYS A 136 7.01 -14.47 -17.31
N ALA A 137 7.92 -13.95 -16.49
CA ALA A 137 9.32 -14.33 -16.52
C ALA A 137 9.50 -15.73 -15.90
N LYS A 138 9.29 -16.79 -16.70
CA LYS A 138 9.77 -18.14 -16.36
C LYS A 138 11.26 -18.04 -16.02
N PRO A 139 11.75 -18.67 -14.94
CA PRO A 139 13.19 -18.75 -14.68
C PRO A 139 13.82 -19.53 -15.84
N HIS A 140 14.55 -18.83 -16.70
CA HIS A 140 15.34 -19.47 -17.74
C HIS A 140 16.44 -20.29 -17.05
N PRO A 141 16.49 -21.62 -17.27
CA PRO A 141 17.69 -22.38 -16.95
C PRO A 141 18.80 -21.76 -17.79
N ARG A 142 19.78 -21.15 -17.13
CA ARG A 142 21.02 -20.73 -17.80
C ARG A 142 21.54 -21.99 -18.50
N PRO A 143 21.69 -22.02 -19.83
CA PRO A 143 22.50 -23.06 -20.45
C PRO A 143 23.88 -22.86 -19.85
N THR A 144 24.28 -23.75 -18.95
CA THR A 144 25.69 -23.87 -18.57
C THR A 144 26.40 -24.05 -19.91
N PRO A 145 27.25 -23.11 -20.36
CA PRO A 145 28.08 -23.41 -21.50
C PRO A 145 28.83 -24.68 -21.11
N ALA A 146 28.66 -25.75 -21.90
CA ALA A 146 29.55 -26.87 -21.83
C ALA A 146 30.96 -26.28 -21.80
N LEU A 147 31.77 -26.74 -20.85
CA LEU A 147 33.21 -26.47 -20.83
C LEU A 147 33.85 -27.17 -22.03
N GLU A 148 33.43 -26.81 -23.23
CA GLU A 148 34.01 -27.29 -24.48
C GLU A 148 35.09 -26.28 -24.85
N ASP A 149 36.31 -26.70 -24.55
CA ASP A 149 37.53 -26.29 -25.22
C ASP A 149 38.00 -24.83 -25.04
N ARG A 150 38.39 -24.48 -23.80
CA ARG A 150 39.45 -23.49 -23.61
C ARG A 150 40.80 -24.16 -23.88
N SER A 151 41.12 -24.31 -25.16
CA SER A 151 42.45 -24.72 -25.61
C SER A 151 43.51 -23.70 -25.15
N PRO A 152 44.68 -24.13 -24.64
CA PRO A 152 45.69 -23.26 -24.00
C PRO A 152 46.36 -22.24 -24.93
N ALA A 153 46.10 -22.27 -26.23
CA ALA A 153 46.65 -21.29 -27.18
C ALA A 153 46.06 -19.87 -27.02
N ALA A 154 44.80 -19.73 -26.56
CA ALA A 154 44.13 -18.43 -26.47
C ALA A 154 44.61 -17.57 -25.28
N ILE A 155 45.11 -18.20 -24.22
CA ILE A 155 45.66 -17.50 -23.05
C ILE A 155 47.09 -16.97 -23.29
N GLU A 156 47.87 -17.59 -24.18
CA GLU A 156 49.24 -17.18 -24.49
C GLU A 156 49.30 -15.98 -25.45
N ALA A 157 48.30 -15.83 -26.33
CA ALA A 157 48.20 -14.69 -27.25
C ALA A 157 47.91 -13.35 -26.54
N VAL A 158 47.20 -13.38 -25.41
CA VAL A 158 46.90 -12.16 -24.61
C VAL A 158 48.11 -11.68 -23.81
N ALA A 159 49.01 -12.58 -23.42
CA ALA A 159 50.21 -12.22 -22.65
C ALA A 159 51.34 -11.62 -23.50
N ARG A 160 51.29 -11.78 -24.83
CA ARG A 160 52.37 -11.33 -25.74
C ARG A 160 52.12 -9.95 -26.38
N SER A 161 50.98 -9.31 -26.13
CA SER A 161 50.61 -8.02 -26.72
C SER A 161 50.80 -6.80 -25.81
N SER A 162 51.40 -6.97 -24.62
CA SER A 162 51.64 -5.87 -23.68
C SER A 162 53.12 -5.61 -23.41
N SER A 163 53.99 -5.89 -24.39
CA SER A 163 55.41 -5.54 -24.36
C SER A 163 55.73 -4.61 -25.53
#